data_AF-A0A737ENN8-F1
#
_entry.id   AF-A0A737ENN8-F1
#
_cell.length_a   1.000
_cell.length_b   1.000
_cell.length_c   1.000
_cell.angle_alpha   90.00
_cell.angle_beta   90.00
_cell.angle_gamma   90.00
#
_symmetry.space_group_name_H-M   'P 1'
#
loop_
_entity.id
_entity.type
_entity.pdbx_description
1 polymer ?
#
loop_
_entity_poly.entity_id
_entity_poly.type
_entity_poly.pdbx_seq_one_letter_code
_entity_poly.pdbx_strand_id
1 'polypeptide(L)'
;STGIKNFMLSLTAGNSATKAQKQAMAFLKLNPRKLAEDMQKDSRGAMLKVLDSLAKVPKAKQAAVMNALFGKESLSAIAPLLTNLDLLRTNFDRVADAQEYGGSMQKEYASRAATTENQLVLLKNSVNAISVTLGDTFLPAINEAAEAVMPYLEQLRTFVRANPELVQSAAKFGAALLAVGVS
;
A
#
# COMPACT_ATOMS: atom_id res chain seq x y z
N SER A 1 -5.79 -10.89 -5.49
CA SER A 1 -5.70 -11.75 -6.68
C SER A 1 -4.75 -12.91 -6.42
N THR A 2 -5.19 -14.15 -6.68
CA THR A 2 -4.40 -15.38 -6.49
C THR A 2 -3.09 -15.38 -7.29
N GLY A 3 -3.10 -14.79 -8.50
CA GLY A 3 -1.91 -14.71 -9.35
C GLY A 3 -0.79 -13.84 -8.78
N ILE A 4 -1.12 -12.64 -8.27
CA ILE A 4 -0.13 -11.76 -7.62
C ILE A 4 0.41 -12.40 -6.33
N LYS A 5 -0.44 -13.10 -5.57
CA LYS A 5 -0.01 -13.83 -4.38
C LYS A 5 1.04 -14.91 -4.73
N ASN A 6 0.76 -15.72 -5.74
CA ASN A 6 1.67 -16.80 -6.16
C ASN A 6 2.97 -16.25 -6.77
N PHE A 7 2.90 -15.13 -7.48
CA PHE A 7 4.09 -14.37 -7.92
C PHE A 7 4.97 -14.02 -6.73
N MET A 8 4.44 -13.30 -5.75
CA MET A 8 5.18 -12.86 -4.56
C MET A 8 5.76 -14.04 -3.78
N LEU A 9 4.96 -15.08 -3.54
CA LEU A 9 5.41 -16.29 -2.83
C LEU A 9 6.59 -16.96 -3.51
N SER A 10 6.59 -17.02 -4.85
CA SER A 10 7.70 -17.59 -5.61
C SER A 10 8.99 -16.78 -5.45
N LEU A 11 8.90 -15.44 -5.50
CA LEU A 11 10.05 -14.56 -5.38
C LEU A 11 10.67 -14.59 -3.96
N THR A 12 9.85 -14.80 -2.93
CA THR A 12 10.31 -14.87 -1.54
C THR A 12 10.59 -16.29 -1.05
N ALA A 13 10.37 -17.31 -1.88
CA ALA A 13 10.47 -18.72 -1.45
C ALA A 13 11.89 -19.14 -1.02
N GLY A 14 12.92 -18.51 -1.57
CA GLY A 14 14.31 -18.78 -1.20
C GLY A 14 14.66 -20.27 -1.31
N ASN A 15 15.15 -20.85 -0.20
CA ASN A 15 15.50 -22.28 -0.13
C ASN A 15 14.29 -23.21 -0.23
N SER A 16 13.11 -22.73 0.15
CA SER A 16 11.84 -23.46 0.12
C SER A 16 11.21 -23.52 -1.28
N ALA A 17 11.82 -22.88 -2.28
CA ALA A 17 11.37 -22.99 -3.67
C ALA A 17 11.33 -24.45 -4.14
N THR A 18 10.28 -24.80 -4.88
CA THR A 18 10.11 -26.14 -5.44
C THR A 18 11.19 -26.46 -6.47
N LYS A 19 11.36 -27.75 -6.81
CA LYS A 19 12.34 -28.17 -7.83
C LYS A 19 12.10 -27.48 -9.19
N ALA A 20 10.83 -27.36 -9.60
CA ALA A 20 10.46 -26.69 -10.85
C ALA A 20 10.79 -25.19 -10.82
N GLN A 21 10.49 -24.51 -9.71
CA GLN A 21 10.85 -23.10 -9.52
C GLN A 21 12.36 -22.90 -9.56
N LYS A 22 13.13 -23.74 -8.86
CA LYS A 22 14.60 -23.68 -8.86
C LYS A 22 15.18 -23.87 -10.26
N GLN A 23 14.65 -24.80 -11.05
CA GLN A 23 15.06 -25.02 -12.44
C GLN A 23 14.75 -23.82 -13.33
N ALA A 24 13.54 -23.26 -13.21
CA ALA A 24 13.15 -22.09 -13.98
C ALA A 24 13.97 -20.84 -13.58
N MET A 25 14.24 -20.64 -12.30
CA MET A 25 15.13 -19.57 -11.83
C MET A 25 16.55 -19.76 -12.35
N ALA A 26 17.09 -20.98 -12.32
CA ALA A 26 18.41 -21.28 -12.87
C ALA A 26 18.47 -21.01 -14.39
N PHE A 27 17.42 -21.36 -15.14
CA PHE A 27 17.29 -21.02 -16.56
C PHE A 27 17.33 -19.50 -16.80
N LEU A 28 16.71 -18.73 -15.90
CA LEU A 28 16.77 -17.26 -15.90
C LEU A 28 18.05 -16.67 -15.29
N LYS A 29 19.02 -17.52 -14.89
CA LYS A 29 20.26 -17.14 -14.19
C LYS A 29 20.00 -16.40 -12.86
N LEU A 30 18.93 -16.78 -12.17
CA LEU A 30 18.54 -16.26 -10.85
C LEU A 30 18.84 -17.30 -9.77
N ASN A 31 19.43 -16.85 -8.66
CA ASN A 31 19.61 -17.68 -7.48
C ASN A 31 18.42 -17.47 -6.54
N PRO A 32 17.69 -18.54 -6.12
CA PRO A 32 16.50 -18.40 -5.29
C PRO A 32 16.75 -17.72 -3.93
N ARG A 33 17.85 -18.09 -3.25
CA ARG A 33 18.20 -17.50 -1.94
C ARG A 33 18.51 -16.01 -2.09
N LYS A 34 19.35 -15.67 -3.05
CA LYS A 34 19.68 -14.27 -3.34
C LYS A 34 18.45 -13.47 -3.75
N LEU A 35 17.57 -14.05 -4.56
CA LEU A 35 16.32 -13.39 -4.96
C LEU A 35 15.43 -13.09 -3.76
N ALA A 36 15.29 -14.03 -2.82
CA ALA A 36 14.53 -13.80 -1.60
C ALA A 36 15.16 -12.72 -0.70
N GLU A 37 16.50 -12.68 -0.59
CA GLU A 37 17.23 -11.62 0.11
C GLU A 37 17.06 -10.26 -0.57
N ASP A 38 17.18 -10.22 -1.91
CA ASP A 38 16.96 -9.03 -2.73
C ASP A 38 15.50 -8.55 -2.57
N MET A 39 14.50 -9.44 -2.52
CA MET A 39 13.10 -9.09 -2.29
C MET A 39 12.84 -8.43 -0.92
N GLN A 40 13.64 -8.73 0.10
CA GLN A 40 13.54 -8.09 1.41
C GLN A 40 14.19 -6.70 1.42
N LYS A 41 15.27 -6.51 0.68
CA LYS A 41 16.05 -5.26 0.65
C LYS A 41 15.52 -4.26 -0.37
N ASP A 42 15.25 -4.74 -1.57
CA ASP A 42 14.78 -3.99 -2.73
C ASP A 42 13.82 -4.86 -3.55
N SER A 43 12.58 -4.97 -3.06
CA SER A 43 11.53 -5.73 -3.72
C SER A 43 11.25 -5.23 -5.14
N ARG A 44 11.36 -3.91 -5.35
CA ARG A 44 11.14 -3.25 -6.64
C ARG A 44 12.17 -3.71 -7.67
N GLY A 45 13.46 -3.56 -7.36
CA GLY A 45 14.54 -3.99 -8.23
C GLY A 45 14.54 -5.50 -8.45
N ALA A 46 14.23 -6.28 -7.43
CA ALA A 46 14.13 -7.74 -7.53
C ALA A 46 13.00 -8.18 -8.48
N MET A 47 11.80 -7.59 -8.36
CA MET A 47 10.67 -7.86 -9.25
C MET A 47 11.00 -7.47 -10.70
N LEU A 48 11.55 -6.27 -10.92
CA LEU A 48 11.94 -5.81 -12.26
C LEU A 48 13.00 -6.72 -12.88
N LYS A 49 14.01 -7.13 -12.11
CA LYS A 49 15.06 -8.05 -12.57
C LYS A 49 14.49 -9.39 -13.05
N VAL A 50 13.52 -9.94 -12.34
CA VAL A 50 12.86 -11.21 -12.74
C VAL A 50 12.06 -11.02 -14.02
N LEU A 51 11.28 -9.95 -14.10
CA LEU A 51 10.48 -9.63 -15.28
C LEU A 51 11.36 -9.32 -16.50
N ASP A 52 12.49 -8.65 -16.32
CA ASP A 52 13.48 -8.40 -17.37
C ASP A 52 14.14 -9.68 -17.87
N SER A 53 14.49 -10.58 -16.96
CA SER A 53 14.99 -11.91 -17.34
C SER A 53 13.94 -12.68 -18.14
N LEU A 54 12.67 -12.61 -17.75
CA LEU A 54 11.56 -13.24 -18.47
C LEU A 54 11.32 -12.61 -19.85
N ALA A 55 11.42 -11.30 -19.99
CA ALA A 55 11.26 -10.61 -21.26
C ALA A 55 12.31 -11.03 -22.30
N LYS A 56 13.52 -11.40 -21.85
CA LYS A 56 14.62 -11.91 -22.69
C LYS A 56 14.44 -13.37 -23.12
N VAL A 57 13.54 -14.12 -22.50
CA VAL A 57 13.22 -15.49 -22.91
C VAL A 57 12.49 -15.45 -24.26
N PRO A 58 12.77 -16.36 -25.21
CA PRO A 58 12.00 -16.46 -26.46
C PRO A 58 10.50 -16.54 -26.19
N LYS A 59 9.68 -15.78 -26.94
CA LYS A 59 8.22 -15.65 -26.72
C LYS A 59 7.50 -16.99 -26.56
N ALA A 60 7.85 -17.98 -27.40
CA ALA A 60 7.27 -19.32 -27.35
C ALA A 60 7.51 -20.07 -26.02
N LYS A 61 8.54 -19.69 -25.25
CA LYS A 61 8.90 -20.31 -23.97
C LYS A 61 8.45 -19.49 -22.75
N GLN A 62 8.08 -18.22 -22.92
CA GLN A 62 7.75 -17.31 -21.81
C GLN A 62 6.61 -17.85 -20.93
N ALA A 63 5.52 -18.32 -21.55
CA ALA A 63 4.36 -18.85 -20.82
C ALA A 63 4.72 -20.09 -19.98
N ALA A 64 5.53 -21.00 -20.53
CA ALA A 64 5.97 -22.20 -19.82
C ALA A 64 6.88 -21.88 -18.62
N VAL A 65 7.82 -20.93 -18.80
CA VAL A 65 8.71 -20.48 -17.72
C VAL A 65 7.93 -19.75 -16.63
N MET A 66 6.98 -18.88 -17.01
CA MET A 66 6.07 -18.23 -16.05
C MET A 66 5.25 -19.23 -15.26
N ASN A 67 4.69 -20.25 -15.92
CA ASN A 67 3.94 -21.29 -15.25
C ASN A 67 4.80 -22.08 -14.25
N ALA A 68 6.03 -22.42 -14.63
CA ALA A 68 6.96 -23.13 -13.75
C ALA A 68 7.39 -22.29 -12.53
N LEU A 69 7.48 -20.96 -12.68
CA LEU A 69 7.84 -20.05 -11.59
C LEU A 69 6.65 -19.72 -10.68
N PHE A 70 5.52 -19.38 -11.27
CA PHE A 70 4.43 -18.69 -10.57
C PHE A 70 3.11 -19.47 -10.59
N GLY A 71 3.01 -20.58 -11.31
CA GLY A 71 1.76 -21.32 -11.48
C GLY A 71 0.83 -20.72 -12.55
N LYS A 72 -0.19 -21.50 -12.94
CA LYS A 72 -1.08 -21.18 -14.07
C LYS A 72 -1.91 -19.94 -13.80
N GLU A 73 -2.37 -19.77 -12.56
CA GLU A 73 -3.22 -18.68 -12.10
C GLU A 73 -2.53 -17.32 -12.17
N SER A 74 -1.20 -17.32 -12.25
CA SER A 74 -0.39 -16.12 -12.28
C SER A 74 -0.17 -15.59 -13.69
N LEU A 75 -0.45 -16.37 -14.73
CA LEU A 75 -0.19 -15.97 -16.11
C LEU A 75 -0.98 -14.71 -16.50
N SER A 76 -2.28 -14.69 -16.19
CA SER A 76 -3.15 -13.54 -16.52
C SER A 76 -2.78 -12.28 -15.77
N ALA A 77 -2.20 -12.41 -14.56
CA ALA A 77 -1.77 -11.28 -13.75
C ALA A 77 -0.40 -10.73 -14.16
N ILE A 78 0.51 -11.59 -14.61
CA ILE A 78 1.92 -11.22 -14.90
C ILE A 78 2.14 -10.88 -16.37
N ALA A 79 1.43 -11.54 -17.30
CA ALA A 79 1.63 -11.31 -18.73
C ALA A 79 1.50 -9.82 -19.14
N PRO A 80 0.52 -9.05 -18.63
CA PRO A 80 0.43 -7.61 -18.92
C PRO A 80 1.61 -6.79 -18.40
N LEU A 81 2.26 -7.24 -17.31
CA LEU A 81 3.44 -6.59 -16.75
C LEU A 81 4.64 -6.75 -17.67
N LEU A 82 4.80 -7.94 -18.29
CA LEU A 82 5.85 -8.21 -19.26
C LEU A 82 5.69 -7.45 -20.58
N THR A 83 4.45 -7.23 -21.03
CA THR A 83 4.19 -6.47 -22.26
C THR A 83 4.40 -4.97 -22.05
N ASN A 84 4.31 -4.48 -20.81
CA ASN A 84 4.36 -3.05 -20.48
C ASN A 84 5.43 -2.73 -19.42
N LEU A 85 6.62 -3.31 -19.54
CA LEU A 85 7.67 -3.17 -18.52
C LEU A 85 8.10 -1.71 -18.28
N ASP A 86 8.12 -0.87 -19.32
CA ASP A 86 8.49 0.53 -19.16
C ASP A 86 7.44 1.33 -18.37
N LEU A 87 6.15 1.03 -18.59
CA LEU A 87 5.07 1.59 -17.79
C LEU A 87 5.14 1.09 -16.34
N LEU A 88 5.48 -0.18 -16.13
CA LEU A 88 5.68 -0.73 -14.79
C LEU A 88 6.83 -0.03 -14.05
N ARG A 89 7.97 0.18 -14.71
CA ARG A 89 9.10 0.95 -14.16
C ARG A 89 8.67 2.36 -13.77
N THR A 90 8.02 3.06 -14.71
CA THR A 90 7.49 4.40 -14.48
C THR A 90 6.56 4.45 -13.27
N ASN A 91 5.68 3.45 -13.13
CA ASN A 91 4.77 3.37 -11.99
C ASN A 91 5.51 3.07 -10.68
N PHE A 92 6.54 2.23 -10.71
CA PHE A 92 7.40 1.98 -9.55
C PHE A 92 8.23 3.20 -9.14
N ASP A 93 8.69 4.01 -10.07
CA ASP A 93 9.34 5.30 -9.79
C ASP A 93 8.34 6.27 -9.19
N ARG A 94 7.14 6.40 -9.77
CA ARG A 94 6.06 7.24 -9.21
C ARG A 94 5.65 6.84 -7.81
N VAL A 95 5.59 5.55 -7.49
CA VAL A 95 5.27 5.10 -6.12
C VAL A 95 6.42 5.40 -5.18
N ALA A 96 7.68 5.23 -5.60
CA ALA A 96 8.84 5.59 -4.79
C ALA A 96 8.87 7.11 -4.51
N ASP A 97 8.70 7.92 -5.55
CA ASP A 97 8.54 9.37 -5.44
C ASP A 97 7.36 9.70 -4.53
N ALA A 98 6.19 9.11 -4.75
CA ALA A 98 5.02 9.33 -3.91
C ALA A 98 5.21 8.79 -2.47
N GLN A 99 6.13 7.89 -2.18
CA GLN A 99 6.48 7.50 -0.81
C GLN A 99 7.47 8.49 -0.18
N GLU A 100 8.42 9.00 -0.95
CA GLU A 100 9.38 10.02 -0.51
C GLU A 100 8.69 11.38 -0.29
N TYR A 101 7.97 11.85 -1.30
CA TYR A 101 7.12 13.03 -1.24
C TYR A 101 5.88 12.80 -0.38
N GLY A 102 5.25 11.64 -0.43
CA GLY A 102 4.11 11.31 0.44
C GLY A 102 4.52 11.22 1.90
N GLY A 103 5.72 10.74 2.24
CA GLY A 103 6.25 10.84 3.60
C GLY A 103 6.42 12.29 4.07
N SER A 104 6.85 13.18 3.17
CA SER A 104 6.93 14.62 3.43
C SER A 104 5.56 15.30 3.47
N MET A 105 4.60 14.88 2.64
CA MET A 105 3.22 15.35 2.63
C MET A 105 2.41 14.78 3.78
N GLN A 106 2.70 13.58 4.30
CA GLN A 106 2.12 13.02 5.52
C GLN A 106 2.76 13.67 6.74
N LYS A 107 4.03 14.09 6.70
CA LYS A 107 4.64 14.91 7.74
C LYS A 107 4.07 16.33 7.75
N GLU A 108 3.90 16.94 6.58
CA GLU A 108 3.30 18.27 6.45
C GLU A 108 1.78 18.21 6.65
N TYR A 109 1.10 17.16 6.19
CA TYR A 109 -0.29 16.87 6.51
C TYR A 109 -0.43 16.56 7.99
N ALA A 110 0.43 15.77 8.63
CA ALA A 110 0.40 15.56 10.08
C ALA A 110 0.69 16.85 10.85
N SER A 111 1.56 17.71 10.34
CA SER A 111 1.82 19.05 10.87
C SER A 111 0.59 19.98 10.70
N ARG A 112 -0.11 19.89 9.56
CA ARG A 112 -1.35 20.64 9.24
C ARG A 112 -2.63 19.99 9.80
N ALA A 113 -2.61 18.71 10.16
CA ALA A 113 -3.71 17.93 10.72
C ALA A 113 -3.62 17.89 12.25
N ALA A 114 -2.41 18.06 12.81
CA ALA A 114 -2.23 18.51 14.18
C ALA A 114 -2.93 19.86 14.42
N THR A 115 -3.17 20.64 13.37
CA THR A 115 -4.15 21.71 13.36
C THR A 115 -5.50 21.15 12.87
N THR A 116 -6.49 21.13 13.75
CA THR A 116 -7.83 20.50 13.64
C THR A 116 -8.59 20.69 12.31
N GLU A 117 -8.19 21.67 11.50
CA GLU A 117 -8.85 22.07 10.26
C GLU A 117 -8.71 21.03 9.13
N ASN A 118 -7.55 20.38 8.98
CA ASN A 118 -7.32 19.48 7.85
C ASN A 118 -8.08 18.13 8.02
N GLN A 119 -8.32 17.72 9.26
CA GLN A 119 -9.07 16.49 9.57
C GLN A 119 -10.57 16.65 9.30
N LEU A 120 -11.15 17.83 9.55
CA LEU A 120 -12.54 18.12 9.19
C LEU A 120 -12.72 18.18 7.66
N VAL A 121 -11.71 18.69 6.94
CA VAL A 121 -11.73 18.72 5.47
C VAL A 121 -11.61 17.32 4.87
N LEU A 122 -10.72 16.46 5.38
CA LEU A 122 -10.65 15.07 4.91
C LEU A 122 -11.91 14.27 5.23
N LEU A 123 -12.53 14.46 6.40
CA LEU A 123 -13.80 13.82 6.74
C LEU A 123 -14.88 14.20 5.72
N LYS A 124 -15.02 15.51 5.44
CA LYS A 124 -15.95 16.02 4.42
C LYS A 124 -15.69 15.44 3.03
N ASN A 125 -14.42 15.30 2.64
CA ASN A 125 -14.04 14.74 1.34
C ASN A 125 -14.31 13.23 1.26
N SER A 126 -14.06 12.47 2.33
CA SER A 126 -14.38 11.03 2.39
C SER A 126 -15.88 10.78 2.34
N VAL A 127 -16.69 11.60 3.01
CA VAL A 127 -18.15 11.51 2.92
C VAL A 127 -18.59 11.73 1.47
N ASN A 128 -18.12 12.79 0.82
CA ASN A 128 -18.43 13.05 -0.59
C ASN A 128 -17.97 11.93 -1.55
N ALA A 129 -16.81 11.33 -1.33
CA ALA A 129 -16.31 10.24 -2.17
C ALA A 129 -17.10 8.93 -2.02
N ILE A 130 -17.56 8.63 -0.79
CA ILE A 130 -18.44 7.50 -0.50
C ILE A 130 -19.80 7.70 -1.19
N SER A 131 -20.33 8.92 -1.15
CA SER A 131 -21.57 9.30 -1.84
C SER A 131 -21.51 9.09 -3.35
N VAL A 132 -20.37 9.43 -3.99
CA VAL A 132 -20.15 9.21 -5.43
C VAL A 132 -20.04 7.72 -5.77
N THR A 133 -19.54 6.90 -4.84
CA THR A 133 -19.27 5.47 -5.09
C THR A 133 -20.51 4.59 -4.85
N LEU A 134 -21.40 4.96 -3.93
CA LEU A 134 -22.61 4.19 -3.59
C LEU A 134 -23.84 4.54 -4.45
N GLY A 135 -23.79 5.62 -5.24
CA GLY A 135 -24.85 6.05 -6.16
C GLY A 135 -26.02 6.79 -5.49
N ASP A 136 -26.80 7.53 -6.30
CA ASP A 136 -27.87 8.48 -5.88
C ASP A 136 -28.89 7.92 -4.87
N THR A 137 -29.08 6.61 -4.83
CA THR A 137 -30.06 5.94 -3.96
C THR A 137 -29.71 6.00 -2.47
N PHE A 138 -28.41 5.98 -2.11
CA PHE A 138 -27.97 5.96 -0.71
C PHE A 138 -27.46 7.32 -0.22
N LEU A 139 -27.28 8.26 -1.15
CA LEU A 139 -26.80 9.62 -0.93
C LEU A 139 -27.58 10.39 0.16
N PRO A 140 -28.94 10.35 0.20
CA PRO A 140 -29.70 11.11 1.20
C PRO A 140 -29.45 10.66 2.63
N ALA A 141 -29.44 9.34 2.87
CA ALA A 141 -29.25 8.77 4.20
C ALA A 141 -27.82 8.99 4.74
N ILE A 142 -26.82 9.00 3.85
CA ILE A 142 -25.42 9.29 4.21
C ILE A 142 -25.25 10.78 4.55
N ASN A 143 -25.89 11.67 3.78
CA ASN A 143 -25.83 13.10 4.04
C ASN A 143 -26.54 13.46 5.35
N GLU A 144 -27.71 12.90 5.65
CA GLU A 144 -28.40 13.09 6.94
C GLU A 144 -27.56 12.60 8.13
N ALA A 145 -26.92 11.44 8.01
CA ALA A 145 -26.07 10.91 9.07
C ALA A 145 -24.82 11.78 9.32
N ALA A 146 -24.21 12.31 8.25
CA ALA A 146 -23.07 13.22 8.36
C ALA A 146 -23.47 14.58 8.97
N GLU A 147 -24.60 15.14 8.54
CA GLU A 147 -25.15 16.38 9.10
C GLU A 147 -25.56 16.23 10.56
N ALA A 148 -26.06 15.07 10.99
CA ALA A 148 -26.42 14.82 12.38
C ALA A 148 -25.19 14.79 13.32
N VAL A 149 -24.01 14.40 12.82
CA VAL A 149 -22.78 14.28 13.62
C VAL A 149 -21.99 15.58 13.69
N MET A 150 -22.05 16.41 12.64
CA MET A 150 -21.35 17.70 12.54
C MET A 150 -21.53 18.64 13.77
N PRO A 151 -22.72 18.83 14.36
CA PRO A 151 -22.92 19.71 15.52
C PRO A 151 -22.12 19.28 16.75
N TYR A 152 -22.02 17.96 16.97
CA TYR A 152 -21.27 17.41 18.11
C TYR A 152 -19.77 17.59 17.93
N LEU A 153 -19.28 17.49 16.69
CA LEU A 153 -17.88 17.77 16.37
C LEU A 153 -17.53 19.25 16.56
N GLU A 154 -18.44 20.16 16.22
CA GLU A 154 -18.23 21.60 16.46
C GLU A 154 -18.35 21.97 17.94
N GLN A 155 -19.21 21.30 18.70
CA GLN A 155 -19.25 21.44 20.17
C GLN A 155 -17.95 20.95 20.80
N LEU A 156 -17.44 19.80 20.37
CA LEU A 156 -16.16 19.27 20.82
C LEU A 156 -15.00 20.22 20.49
N ARG A 157 -14.99 20.77 19.26
CA ARG A 157 -14.01 21.76 18.83
C ARG A 157 -14.07 23.04 19.68
N THR A 158 -15.27 23.52 19.97
CA THR A 158 -15.50 24.71 20.79
C THR A 158 -15.06 24.46 22.23
N PHE A 159 -15.38 23.30 22.79
CA PHE A 159 -14.94 22.89 24.12
C PHE A 159 -13.41 22.83 24.22
N VAL A 160 -12.74 22.24 23.22
CA VAL A 160 -11.27 22.16 23.17
C VAL A 160 -10.64 23.54 23.06
N ARG A 161 -11.23 24.45 22.27
CA ARG A 161 -10.76 25.84 22.16
C ARG A 161 -10.98 26.66 23.42
N ALA A 162 -12.09 26.46 24.11
CA ALA A 162 -12.42 27.18 25.33
C ALA A 162 -11.67 26.65 26.56
N ASN A 163 -11.23 25.40 26.54
CA ASN A 163 -10.58 24.72 27.67
C ASN A 163 -9.20 24.13 27.31
N PRO A 164 -8.27 24.91 26.72
CA PRO A 164 -7.01 24.39 26.20
C PRO A 164 -6.11 23.81 27.30
N GLU A 165 -6.14 24.39 28.51
CA GLU A 165 -5.34 23.91 29.64
C GLU A 165 -5.85 22.57 30.20
N LEU A 166 -7.18 22.38 30.26
CA LEU A 166 -7.79 21.11 30.68
C LEU A 166 -7.50 19.99 29.68
N VAL A 167 -7.54 20.28 28.39
CA VAL A 167 -7.21 19.30 27.35
C VAL A 167 -5.72 18.94 27.38
N GLN A 168 -4.83 19.92 27.56
CA GLN A 168 -3.40 19.64 27.70
C GLN A 168 -3.07 18.84 28.96
N SER A 169 -3.71 19.13 30.09
CA SER A 169 -3.48 18.40 31.33
C SER A 169 -4.02 16.97 31.26
N ALA A 170 -5.19 16.75 30.67
CA ALA A 170 -5.72 15.40 30.40
C ALA A 170 -4.79 14.60 29.45
N ALA A 171 -4.26 15.23 28.40
CA ALA A 171 -3.32 14.59 27.49
C ALA A 171 -1.98 14.24 28.17
N LYS A 172 -1.42 15.15 28.97
CA LYS A 172 -0.20 14.91 29.76
C LYS A 172 -0.40 13.80 30.78
N PHE A 173 -1.56 13.76 31.45
CA PHE A 173 -1.91 12.71 32.39
C PHE A 173 -2.04 11.33 31.70
N GLY A 174 -2.71 11.26 30.55
CA GLY A 174 -2.79 10.04 29.75
C GLY A 174 -1.43 9.55 29.27
N ALA A 175 -0.56 10.46 28.81
CA ALA A 175 0.81 10.13 28.41
C ALA A 175 1.66 9.62 29.59
N ALA A 176 1.51 10.22 30.77
CA ALA A 176 2.19 9.77 31.99
C ALA A 176 1.74 8.36 32.43
N LEU A 177 0.43 8.07 32.36
CA LEU A 177 -0.09 6.73 32.65
C LEU A 177 0.46 5.66 31.69
N LEU A 178 0.60 5.98 30.41
CA LEU A 178 1.19 5.07 29.42
C LEU A 178 2.70 4.86 29.64
N ALA A 179 3.43 5.90 30.06
CA ALA A 179 4.85 5.78 30.38
C ALA A 179 5.11 4.90 31.61
N VAL A 180 4.26 5.02 32.64
CA VAL A 180 4.33 4.18 33.85
C VAL A 180 3.94 2.72 33.56
N GLY A 181 3.00 2.47 32.64
CA GLY A 181 2.59 1.11 32.25
C GLY A 181 3.55 0.35 31.33
N VAL A 182 4.59 1.02 30.81
CA VAL A 182 5.61 0.43 29.91
C VAL A 182 6.99 0.34 30.61
N SER A 183 7.05 0.72 31.90
CA SER A 183 8.25 0.63 32.75
C SER A 183 8.30 -0.67 33.56
#